data_AF-X0VNQ7-F1
#
_entry.id   AF-X0VNQ7-F1
#
_cell.length_a   1.000
_cell.length_b   1.000
_cell.length_c   1.000
_cell.angle_alpha   90.00
_cell.angle_beta   90.00
_cell.angle_gamma   90.00
#
_symmetry.space_group_name_H-M   'P 1'
#
loop_
_entity.id
_entity.type
_entity.pdbx_description
1 polymer ?
#
loop_
_entity_poly.entity_id
_entity_poly.type
_entity_poly.pdbx_seq_one_letter_code
_entity_poly.pdbx_strand_id
1 'polypeptide(L)'
;MAEIAQSLAARGCLRCPLAFKLHALATGQADKLQSGVYEISPAMSAPQIIRMLAEGRQVTVSVTVPEGFTIAQIAPRLVEVGLADEQQCRAAATAQAVEETLKVKLSDGVRSAEGYLFPETYSFTLGTTADQIVGRMVEEFETRFVKGPWQTVPAAARWGNLHEIVTLASLVEKEARLDTERALIAGVLRNRLKRSMRLECDATVLYALG
;
A
#
# COMPACT_ATOMS: atom_id res chain seq x y z
N MET A 1 27.01 2.96 5.08
CA MET A 1 28.07 1.92 5.07
C MET A 1 28.58 1.52 6.46
N ALA A 2 28.94 2.47 7.35
CA ALA A 2 29.48 2.13 8.67
C ALA A 2 28.51 1.28 9.52
N GLU A 3 27.24 1.69 9.57
CA GLU A 3 26.17 0.94 10.25
C GLU A 3 25.95 -0.45 9.66
N ILE A 4 25.98 -0.58 8.32
CA ILE A 4 25.83 -1.87 7.63
C ILE A 4 26.95 -2.83 8.06
N ALA A 5 28.21 -2.39 8.01
CA ALA A 5 29.35 -3.22 8.39
C ALA A 5 29.31 -3.62 9.87
N GLN A 6 28.85 -2.72 10.75
CA GLN A 6 28.75 -2.96 12.18
C GLN A 6 27.60 -3.92 12.52
N SER A 7 26.45 -3.76 11.85
CA SER A 7 25.28 -4.63 11.94
C SER A 7 25.57 -6.06 11.49
N LEU A 8 26.29 -6.21 10.38
CA LEU A 8 26.73 -7.52 9.87
C LEU A 8 27.77 -8.19 10.78
N ALA A 9 28.67 -7.41 11.38
CA ALA A 9 29.66 -7.94 12.31
C ALA A 9 29.02 -8.36 13.65
N ALA A 10 28.07 -7.57 14.17
CA ALA A 10 27.32 -7.90 15.38
C ALA A 10 26.51 -9.20 15.23
N ARG A 11 26.04 -9.50 14.02
CA ARG A 11 25.35 -10.75 13.68
C ARG A 11 26.29 -11.90 13.30
N GLY A 12 27.60 -11.71 13.41
CA GLY A 12 28.61 -12.74 13.11
C GLY A 12 28.80 -13.04 11.61
N CYS A 13 28.15 -12.28 10.72
CA CYS A 13 28.26 -12.45 9.27
C CYS A 13 29.59 -11.93 8.70
N LEU A 14 30.30 -11.06 9.43
CA LEU A 14 31.60 -10.54 9.04
C LEU A 14 32.65 -10.76 10.13
N ARG A 15 33.78 -11.35 9.75
CA ARG A 15 34.96 -11.49 10.61
C ARG A 15 35.70 -10.15 10.83
N CYS A 16 35.75 -9.31 9.80
CA CYS A 16 36.47 -8.04 9.86
C CYS A 16 35.69 -6.91 9.14
N PRO A 17 35.09 -5.97 9.89
CA PRO A 17 34.34 -4.84 9.32
C PRO A 17 35.19 -3.92 8.45
N LEU A 18 36.49 -3.78 8.78
CA LEU A 18 37.44 -2.94 8.03
C LEU A 18 37.72 -3.51 6.64
N ALA A 19 37.93 -4.83 6.54
CA ALA A 19 38.15 -5.50 5.26
C ALA A 19 36.94 -5.36 4.32
N PHE A 20 35.73 -5.44 4.88
CA PHE A 20 34.49 -5.21 4.13
C PHE A 20 34.42 -3.79 3.56
N LYS A 21 34.70 -2.76 4.38
CA LYS A 21 34.69 -1.35 3.93
C LYS A 21 35.72 -1.09 2.84
N LEU A 22 36.95 -1.57 3.04
CA LEU A 22 38.03 -1.45 2.04
C LEU A 22 37.64 -2.12 0.71
N HIS A 23 37.05 -3.31 0.74
CA HIS A 23 36.63 -3.99 -0.46
C HIS A 23 35.47 -3.27 -1.17
N ALA A 24 34.47 -2.80 -0.43
CA ALA A 24 33.35 -2.05 -0.99
C ALA A 24 33.80 -0.74 -1.67
N LEU A 25 34.78 -0.04 -1.08
CA LEU A 25 35.39 1.15 -1.66
C LEU A 25 36.25 0.83 -2.88
N ALA A 26 37.12 -0.19 -2.80
CA ALA A 26 38.00 -0.58 -3.90
C ALA A 26 37.23 -1.07 -5.15
N THR A 27 36.05 -1.66 -4.96
CA THR A 27 35.18 -2.15 -6.04
C THR A 27 34.18 -1.11 -6.56
N GLY A 28 34.15 0.10 -5.96
CA GLY A 28 33.18 1.13 -6.30
C GLY A 28 31.71 0.73 -6.04
N GLN A 29 31.48 -0.29 -5.22
CA GLN A 29 30.14 -0.75 -4.84
C GLN A 29 29.63 -0.07 -3.57
N ALA A 30 30.50 0.67 -2.89
CA ALA A 30 30.22 1.46 -1.70
C ALA A 30 28.89 2.23 -1.73
N ASP A 31 28.66 2.98 -2.82
CA ASP A 31 27.50 3.86 -2.98
C ASP A 31 26.25 3.11 -3.48
N LYS A 32 26.42 1.85 -3.90
CA LYS A 32 25.33 1.00 -4.39
C LYS A 32 24.73 0.12 -3.30
N LEU A 33 25.33 0.08 -2.11
CA LEU A 33 24.85 -0.75 -1.00
C LEU A 33 23.50 -0.25 -0.51
N GLN A 34 22.48 -1.08 -0.66
CA GLN A 34 21.13 -0.78 -0.19
C GLN A 34 20.93 -1.28 1.24
N SER A 35 20.18 -0.52 2.04
CA SER A 35 19.70 -0.94 3.35
C SER A 35 18.40 -1.72 3.22
N GLY A 36 18.23 -2.76 4.02
CA GLY A 36 17.03 -3.59 4.03
C GLY A 36 17.25 -4.91 4.76
N VAL A 37 16.27 -5.81 4.67
CA VAL A 37 16.36 -7.16 5.24
C VAL A 37 16.86 -8.12 4.17
N TYR A 38 17.94 -8.83 4.49
CA TYR A 38 18.60 -9.77 3.59
C TYR A 38 18.77 -11.12 4.27
N GLU A 39 18.65 -12.19 3.49
CA GLU A 39 18.98 -13.53 3.94
C GLU A 39 20.47 -13.82 3.67
N ILE A 40 21.28 -13.85 4.73
CA ILE A 40 22.73 -14.09 4.65
C ILE A 40 23.04 -15.45 5.25
N SER A 41 23.64 -16.33 4.44
CA SER A 41 24.17 -17.61 4.93
C SER A 41 25.57 -17.41 5.54
N PRO A 42 25.91 -18.09 6.65
CA PRO A 42 27.26 -18.08 7.23
C PRO A 42 28.37 -18.53 6.28
N ALA A 43 28.03 -19.25 5.20
CA ALA A 43 28.98 -19.68 4.17
C ALA A 43 29.34 -18.57 3.16
N MET A 44 28.61 -17.45 3.15
CA MET A 44 28.85 -16.36 2.22
C MET A 44 30.13 -15.60 2.56
N SER A 45 30.95 -15.34 1.55
CA SER A 45 32.14 -14.49 1.65
C SER A 45 31.77 -13.00 1.61
N ALA A 46 32.63 -12.14 2.17
CA ALA A 46 32.40 -10.70 2.16
C ALA A 46 32.12 -10.11 0.74
N PRO A 47 32.83 -10.51 -0.34
CA PRO A 47 32.50 -10.06 -1.69
C PRO A 47 31.10 -10.48 -2.16
N GLN A 48 30.63 -11.69 -1.80
CA GLN A 48 29.27 -12.15 -2.13
C GLN A 48 28.21 -11.33 -1.39
N ILE A 49 28.46 -11.02 -0.12
CA ILE A 49 27.57 -10.16 0.68
C ILE A 49 27.50 -8.76 0.07
N ILE A 50 28.64 -8.15 -0.27
CA ILE A 50 28.70 -6.81 -0.91
C ILE A 50 27.91 -6.83 -2.23
N ARG A 51 28.10 -7.87 -3.07
CA ARG A 51 27.36 -8.00 -4.32
C ARG A 51 25.85 -8.14 -4.09
N MET A 52 25.43 -8.96 -3.13
CA MET A 52 24.00 -9.13 -2.80
C MET A 52 23.35 -7.83 -2.31
N LEU A 53 24.06 -7.07 -1.47
CA LEU A 53 23.62 -5.76 -0.98
C LEU A 53 23.59 -4.71 -2.10
N ALA A 54 24.56 -4.73 -3.01
CA ALA A 54 24.62 -3.83 -4.16
C ALA A 54 23.56 -4.15 -5.22
N GLU A 55 23.17 -5.41 -5.36
CA GLU A 55 22.10 -5.86 -6.25
C GLU A 55 20.70 -5.69 -5.63
N GLY A 56 20.60 -5.40 -4.32
CA GLY A 56 19.30 -5.17 -3.67
C GLY A 56 18.44 -6.44 -3.52
N ARG A 57 19.06 -7.63 -3.43
CA ARG A 57 18.33 -8.91 -3.24
C ARG A 57 17.76 -9.07 -1.83
N GLN A 58 16.84 -8.19 -1.48
CA GLN A 58 16.14 -8.18 -0.21
C GLN A 58 15.11 -9.31 -0.14
N VAL A 59 14.79 -9.75 1.07
CA VAL A 59 13.69 -10.69 1.28
C VAL A 59 12.39 -9.97 1.00
N THR A 60 11.62 -10.49 0.05
CA THR A 60 10.29 -9.98 -0.29
C THR A 60 9.20 -10.92 0.20
N VAL A 61 8.06 -10.33 0.55
CA VAL A 61 6.83 -11.04 0.90
C VAL A 61 5.67 -10.50 0.07
N SER A 62 4.78 -11.39 -0.32
CA SER A 62 3.60 -11.04 -1.11
C SER A 62 2.38 -11.00 -0.22
N VAL A 63 1.55 -9.97 -0.39
CA VAL A 63 0.27 -9.80 0.31
C VAL A 63 -0.84 -9.49 -0.69
N THR A 64 -1.92 -10.27 -0.64
CA THR A 64 -3.10 -10.03 -1.49
C THR A 64 -4.15 -9.26 -0.71
N VAL A 65 -4.60 -8.15 -1.28
CA VAL A 65 -5.72 -7.32 -0.82
C VAL A 65 -6.90 -7.52 -1.79
N PRO A 66 -7.96 -8.25 -1.38
CA PRO A 66 -9.14 -8.45 -2.22
C PRO A 66 -10.02 -7.20 -2.31
N GLU A 67 -10.89 -7.17 -3.32
CA GLU A 67 -11.92 -6.14 -3.47
C GLU A 67 -12.88 -6.10 -2.28
N GLY A 68 -13.41 -4.91 -1.96
CA GLY A 68 -14.35 -4.70 -0.87
C GLY A 68 -13.76 -4.81 0.54
N PHE A 69 -12.45 -4.98 0.69
CA PHE A 69 -11.80 -5.00 2.00
C PHE A 69 -11.72 -3.61 2.62
N THR A 70 -11.94 -3.56 3.94
CA THR A 70 -11.74 -2.33 4.73
C THR A 70 -10.31 -2.23 5.25
N ILE A 71 -9.89 -1.04 5.68
CA ILE A 71 -8.57 -0.88 6.34
C ILE A 71 -8.45 -1.84 7.54
N ALA A 72 -9.54 -2.03 8.29
CA ALA A 72 -9.59 -2.93 9.44
C ALA A 72 -9.36 -4.41 9.07
N GLN A 73 -9.68 -4.81 7.84
CA GLN A 73 -9.46 -6.16 7.33
C GLN A 73 -8.10 -6.32 6.64
N ILE A 74 -7.52 -5.23 6.12
CA ILE A 74 -6.20 -5.21 5.50
C ILE A 74 -5.10 -5.32 6.55
N ALA A 75 -5.23 -4.59 7.67
CA ALA A 75 -4.18 -4.51 8.68
C ALA A 75 -3.77 -5.89 9.26
N PRO A 76 -4.68 -6.80 9.64
CA PRO A 76 -4.31 -8.15 10.09
C PRO A 76 -3.52 -8.97 9.05
N ARG A 77 -3.83 -8.82 7.76
CA ARG A 77 -3.11 -9.53 6.70
C ARG A 77 -1.65 -9.06 6.58
N LEU A 78 -1.41 -7.77 6.79
CA LEU A 78 -0.05 -7.22 6.80
C LEU A 78 0.75 -7.70 8.01
N VAL A 79 0.09 -7.93 9.14
CA VAL A 79 0.70 -8.52 10.34
C VAL A 79 1.06 -9.99 10.11
N GLU A 80 0.16 -10.77 9.51
CA GLU A 80 0.38 -12.21 9.24
C GLU A 80 1.63 -12.47 8.39
N VAL A 81 1.93 -11.58 7.43
CA VAL A 81 3.13 -11.69 6.58
C VAL A 81 4.36 -10.99 7.15
N GLY A 82 4.26 -10.41 8.36
CA GLY A 82 5.36 -9.75 9.06
C GLY A 82 5.80 -8.41 8.43
N LEU A 83 4.91 -7.72 7.72
CA LEU A 83 5.22 -6.45 7.07
C LEU A 83 5.10 -5.25 8.00
N ALA A 84 4.05 -5.20 8.83
CA ALA A 84 3.78 -4.07 9.71
C ALA A 84 2.86 -4.47 10.86
N ASP A 85 2.91 -3.71 11.95
CA ASP A 85 1.99 -3.86 13.08
C ASP A 85 0.62 -3.28 12.74
N GLU A 86 -0.45 -3.85 13.31
CA GLU A 86 -1.84 -3.42 13.04
C GLU A 86 -2.04 -1.93 13.35
N GLN A 87 -1.50 -1.46 14.47
CA GLN A 87 -1.63 -0.07 14.90
C GLN A 87 -0.88 0.89 13.97
N GLN A 88 0.28 0.47 13.43
CA GLN A 88 1.04 1.27 12.48
C GLN A 88 0.30 1.37 11.15
N CYS A 89 -0.26 0.28 10.64
CA CYS A 89 -1.08 0.29 9.43
C CYS A 89 -2.29 1.21 9.55
N ARG A 90 -3.03 1.13 10.66
CA ARG A 90 -4.19 2.01 10.91
C ARG A 90 -3.78 3.46 11.05
N ALA A 91 -2.64 3.75 11.68
CA ALA A 91 -2.11 5.10 11.83
C ALA A 91 -1.60 5.70 10.51
N ALA A 92 -1.08 4.87 9.60
CA ALA A 92 -0.62 5.29 8.28
C ALA A 92 -1.78 5.56 7.30
N ALA A 93 -2.88 4.80 7.42
CA ALA A 93 -4.04 4.87 6.51
C ALA A 93 -4.97 6.08 6.74
N THR A 94 -4.39 7.29 6.65
CA THR A 94 -5.07 8.57 6.90
C THR A 94 -5.53 9.25 5.62
N ALA A 95 -6.45 10.21 5.75
CA ALA A 95 -6.81 11.10 4.64
C ALA A 95 -5.60 11.89 4.13
N GLN A 96 -4.71 12.32 5.03
CA GLN A 96 -3.50 13.06 4.68
C GLN A 96 -2.59 12.26 3.74
N ALA A 97 -2.38 10.96 4.00
CA ALA A 97 -1.61 10.11 3.12
C ALA A 97 -2.19 10.09 1.69
N VAL A 98 -3.52 10.05 1.56
CA VAL A 98 -4.20 10.11 0.26
C VAL A 98 -4.00 11.47 -0.42
N GLU A 99 -4.19 12.56 0.32
CA GLU A 99 -4.05 13.92 -0.21
C GLU A 99 -2.62 14.19 -0.71
N GLU A 100 -1.61 13.74 0.04
CA GLU A 100 -0.20 13.89 -0.32
C GLU A 100 0.17 13.09 -1.57
N THR A 101 -0.26 11.82 -1.65
CA THR A 101 0.04 10.95 -2.78
C THR A 101 -0.70 11.39 -4.05
N LEU A 102 -2.02 11.64 -3.96
CA LEU A 102 -2.84 11.98 -5.12
C LEU A 102 -2.75 13.47 -5.49
N LYS A 103 -2.17 14.31 -4.63
CA LYS A 103 -2.14 15.79 -4.78
C LYS A 103 -3.53 16.37 -4.96
N VAL A 104 -4.50 15.83 -4.23
CA VAL A 104 -5.90 16.29 -4.20
C VAL A 104 -6.25 16.71 -2.78
N LYS A 105 -7.23 17.58 -2.64
CA LYS A 105 -7.87 17.86 -1.35
C LYS A 105 -9.15 17.04 -1.24
N LEU A 106 -9.28 16.24 -0.20
CA LEU A 106 -10.50 15.50 0.09
C LEU A 106 -11.53 16.42 0.74
N SER A 107 -12.79 16.00 0.73
CA SER A 107 -13.89 16.76 1.33
C SER A 107 -13.73 16.88 2.85
N ASP A 108 -14.27 17.95 3.42
CA ASP A 108 -14.23 18.15 4.87
C ASP A 108 -14.90 16.97 5.61
N GLY A 109 -14.21 16.42 6.61
CA GLY A 109 -14.69 15.30 7.41
C GLY A 109 -14.15 13.92 7.01
N VAL A 110 -13.46 13.80 5.87
CA VAL A 110 -12.73 12.58 5.52
C VAL A 110 -11.47 12.47 6.38
N ARG A 111 -11.29 11.33 7.06
CA ARG A 111 -10.21 11.13 8.05
C ARG A 111 -9.26 9.98 7.72
N SER A 112 -9.65 9.07 6.83
CA SER A 112 -8.91 7.83 6.54
C SER A 112 -8.73 7.62 5.04
N ALA A 113 -7.86 6.69 4.70
CA ALA A 113 -7.64 6.20 3.34
C ALA A 113 -8.65 5.11 2.92
N GLU A 114 -9.82 5.05 3.56
CA GLU A 114 -10.83 4.02 3.31
C GLU A 114 -11.33 4.12 1.86
N GLY A 115 -11.28 3.00 1.12
CA GLY A 115 -11.62 2.95 -0.31
C GLY A 115 -10.52 3.45 -1.25
N TYR A 116 -9.38 3.91 -0.74
CA TYR A 116 -8.24 4.36 -1.56
C TYR A 116 -7.07 3.37 -1.59
N LEU A 117 -7.07 2.36 -0.72
CA LEU A 117 -6.10 1.27 -0.79
C LEU A 117 -6.53 0.31 -1.90
N PHE A 118 -5.83 0.32 -3.03
CA PHE A 118 -6.24 -0.42 -4.21
C PHE A 118 -6.17 -1.94 -3.97
N PRO A 119 -7.14 -2.73 -4.47
CA PRO A 119 -7.12 -4.18 -4.35
C PRO A 119 -6.16 -4.79 -5.37
N GLU A 120 -5.06 -5.37 -4.89
CA GLU A 120 -4.09 -6.09 -5.72
C GLU A 120 -3.28 -7.08 -4.87
N THR A 121 -2.46 -7.91 -5.53
CA THR A 121 -1.36 -8.63 -4.86
C THR A 121 -0.09 -7.79 -4.93
N TYR A 122 0.34 -7.30 -3.78
CA TYR A 122 1.54 -6.50 -3.62
C TYR A 122 2.74 -7.37 -3.23
N SER A 123 3.93 -6.98 -3.69
CA SER A 123 5.20 -7.53 -3.24
C SER A 123 6.00 -6.43 -2.55
N PHE A 124 6.32 -6.65 -1.28
CA PHE A 124 7.04 -5.70 -0.43
C PHE A 124 8.32 -6.32 0.09
N THR A 125 9.36 -5.52 0.30
CA THR A 125 10.55 -5.97 1.01
C THR A 125 10.29 -5.96 2.51
N LEU A 126 10.83 -6.94 3.23
CA LEU A 126 10.74 -6.94 4.69
C LEU A 126 11.43 -5.69 5.27
N GLY A 127 10.76 -5.04 6.22
CA GLY A 127 11.17 -3.75 6.79
C GLY A 127 10.62 -2.52 6.07
N THR A 128 9.79 -2.68 5.03
CA THR A 128 8.99 -1.58 4.48
C THR A 128 8.08 -1.00 5.56
N THR A 129 8.01 0.32 5.71
CA THR A 129 7.18 0.94 6.76
C THR A 129 5.70 0.93 6.39
N ALA A 130 4.82 1.03 7.38
CA ALA A 130 3.38 1.12 7.15
C ALA A 130 2.99 2.29 6.23
N ASP A 131 3.64 3.45 6.37
CA ASP A 131 3.43 4.62 5.50
C ASP A 131 3.82 4.33 4.04
N GLN A 132 4.93 3.63 3.82
CA GLN A 132 5.36 3.23 2.48
C GLN A 132 4.39 2.22 1.85
N ILE A 133 3.88 1.27 2.65
CA ILE A 133 2.88 0.29 2.20
C ILE A 133 1.59 1.00 1.79
N VAL A 134 1.05 1.87 2.66
CA VAL A 134 -0.16 2.65 2.37
C VAL A 134 0.05 3.55 1.16
N GLY A 135 1.16 4.28 1.11
CA GLY A 135 1.50 5.13 -0.03
C GLY A 135 1.53 4.34 -1.34
N ARG A 136 2.15 3.16 -1.35
CA ARG A 136 2.17 2.26 -2.52
C ARG A 136 0.75 1.86 -2.97
N MET A 137 -0.12 1.51 -2.03
CA MET A 137 -1.50 1.13 -2.34
C MET A 137 -2.31 2.31 -2.91
N VAL A 138 -2.08 3.52 -2.42
CA VAL A 138 -2.71 4.75 -2.93
C VAL A 138 -2.13 5.16 -4.29
N GLU A 139 -0.82 5.00 -4.52
CA GLU A 139 -0.19 5.20 -5.83
C GLU A 139 -0.77 4.26 -6.89
N GLU A 140 -1.07 3.02 -6.49
CA GLU A 140 -1.72 2.05 -7.36
C GLU A 140 -3.15 2.48 -7.69
N PHE A 141 -3.90 2.98 -6.70
CA PHE A 141 -5.22 3.59 -6.93
C PHE A 141 -5.13 4.77 -7.90
N GLU A 142 -4.13 5.65 -7.74
CA GLU A 142 -3.90 6.75 -8.67
C GLU A 142 -3.69 6.23 -10.09
N THR A 143 -2.84 5.23 -10.25
CA THR A 143 -2.44 4.69 -11.54
C THR A 143 -3.60 3.98 -12.23
N ARG A 144 -4.31 3.11 -11.50
CA ARG A 144 -5.35 2.25 -12.04
C ARG A 144 -6.68 2.97 -12.23
N PHE A 145 -7.02 3.91 -11.34
CA PHE A 145 -8.29 4.61 -11.38
C PHE A 145 -8.16 6.06 -11.80
N VAL A 146 -7.40 6.86 -11.06
CA VAL A 146 -7.37 8.34 -11.22
C VAL A 146 -6.77 8.76 -12.56
N LYS A 147 -5.71 8.11 -13.02
CA LYS A 147 -5.06 8.34 -14.32
C LYS A 147 -5.69 7.55 -15.46
N GLY A 148 -6.56 6.59 -15.14
CA GLY A 148 -7.24 5.72 -16.10
C GLY A 148 -8.72 6.07 -16.24
N PRO A 149 -9.66 5.18 -15.82
CA PRO A 149 -11.11 5.35 -15.99
C PRO A 149 -11.67 6.69 -15.51
N TRP A 150 -11.08 7.30 -14.48
CA TRP A 150 -11.55 8.59 -14.00
C TRP A 150 -11.39 9.69 -15.06
N GLN A 151 -10.28 9.69 -15.81
CA GLN A 151 -10.03 10.70 -16.86
C GLN A 151 -10.89 10.51 -18.09
N THR A 152 -11.45 9.32 -18.33
CA THR A 152 -12.29 9.07 -19.50
C THR A 152 -13.68 9.69 -19.37
N VAL A 153 -14.11 10.00 -18.14
CA VAL A 153 -15.37 10.69 -17.85
C VAL A 153 -15.11 12.20 -17.75
N PRO A 154 -15.65 13.02 -18.67
CA PRO A 154 -15.49 14.48 -18.61
C PRO A 154 -15.96 15.04 -17.27
N ALA A 155 -15.24 16.02 -16.72
CA ALA A 155 -15.53 16.57 -15.39
C ALA A 155 -16.99 17.04 -15.24
N ALA A 156 -17.55 17.68 -16.28
CA ALA A 156 -18.94 18.14 -16.29
C ALA A 156 -19.98 17.01 -16.30
N ALA A 157 -19.58 15.78 -16.66
CA ALA A 157 -20.44 14.59 -16.69
C ALA A 157 -20.29 13.71 -15.44
N ARG A 158 -19.34 14.02 -14.55
CA ARG A 158 -19.14 13.28 -13.31
C ARG A 158 -20.27 13.60 -12.35
N TRP A 159 -20.79 12.55 -11.69
CA TRP A 159 -21.90 12.69 -10.75
C TRP A 159 -21.49 13.42 -9.45
N GLY A 160 -20.21 13.33 -9.07
CA GLY A 160 -19.67 13.94 -7.87
C GLY A 160 -18.15 14.08 -7.94
N ASN A 161 -17.56 14.46 -6.81
CA ASN A 161 -16.12 14.52 -6.63
C ASN A 161 -15.51 13.11 -6.47
N LEU A 162 -14.18 13.04 -6.37
CA LEU A 162 -13.46 11.77 -6.27
C LEU A 162 -13.87 10.94 -5.05
N HIS A 163 -14.07 11.58 -3.89
CA HIS A 163 -14.48 10.88 -2.68
C HIS A 163 -15.91 10.33 -2.79
N GLU A 164 -16.81 11.10 -3.39
CA GLU A 164 -18.20 10.69 -3.60
C GLU A 164 -18.31 9.49 -4.55
N ILE A 165 -17.49 9.43 -5.61
CA ILE A 165 -17.49 8.26 -6.51
C ILE A 165 -16.89 7.03 -5.84
N VAL A 166 -15.82 7.18 -5.05
CA VAL A 166 -15.21 6.07 -4.29
C VAL A 166 -16.20 5.52 -3.26
N THR A 167 -16.92 6.41 -2.58
CA THR A 167 -17.99 6.03 -1.64
C THR A 167 -19.12 5.30 -2.35
N LEU A 168 -19.57 5.81 -3.51
CA LEU A 168 -20.61 5.13 -4.29
C LEU A 168 -20.14 3.74 -4.76
N ALA A 169 -18.89 3.62 -5.21
CA ALA A 169 -18.30 2.37 -5.64
C ALA A 169 -18.22 1.34 -4.50
N SER A 170 -17.85 1.76 -3.29
CA SER A 170 -17.80 0.85 -2.14
C SER A 170 -19.18 0.31 -1.75
N LEU A 171 -20.23 1.11 -1.89
CA LEU A 171 -21.62 0.66 -1.70
C LEU A 171 -22.03 -0.34 -2.77
N VAL A 172 -21.76 -0.04 -4.05
CA VAL A 172 -22.06 -0.96 -5.15
C VAL A 172 -21.35 -2.30 -4.95
N GLU A 173 -20.08 -2.27 -4.52
CA GLU A 173 -19.30 -3.48 -4.28
C GLU A 173 -19.85 -4.33 -3.14
N LYS A 174 -20.36 -3.71 -2.08
CA LYS A 174 -20.94 -4.45 -0.95
C LYS A 174 -22.34 -4.98 -1.22
N GLU A 175 -23.10 -4.34 -2.10
CA GLU A 175 -24.47 -4.75 -2.44
C GLU A 175 -24.52 -5.75 -3.60
N ALA A 176 -23.59 -5.68 -4.54
CA ALA A 176 -23.55 -6.57 -5.70
C ALA A 176 -23.13 -7.99 -5.30
N ARG A 177 -23.90 -8.99 -5.77
CA ARG A 177 -23.49 -10.40 -5.67
C ARG A 177 -22.86 -10.90 -6.96
N LEU A 178 -23.24 -10.29 -8.08
CA LEU A 178 -22.74 -10.61 -9.41
C LEU A 178 -22.25 -9.35 -10.12
N ASP A 179 -21.19 -9.51 -10.93
CA ASP A 179 -20.63 -8.41 -11.73
C ASP A 179 -21.65 -7.72 -12.64
N THR A 180 -22.60 -8.50 -13.18
CA THR A 180 -23.66 -8.02 -14.06
C THR A 180 -24.67 -7.11 -13.36
N GLU A 181 -24.78 -7.17 -12.04
CA GLU A 181 -25.70 -6.35 -11.24
C GLU A 181 -25.12 -4.97 -10.92
N ARG A 182 -23.79 -4.82 -10.91
CA ARG A 182 -23.11 -3.58 -10.47
C ARG A 182 -23.61 -2.33 -11.21
N ALA A 183 -23.80 -2.41 -12.53
CA ALA A 183 -24.28 -1.29 -13.33
C ALA A 183 -25.72 -0.88 -12.97
N LEU A 184 -26.59 -1.86 -12.70
CA LEU A 184 -27.97 -1.63 -12.29
C LEU A 184 -28.02 -0.99 -10.90
N ILE A 185 -27.27 -1.57 -9.94
CA ILE A 185 -27.19 -1.06 -8.56
C ILE A 185 -26.64 0.37 -8.54
N ALA A 186 -25.55 0.64 -9.27
CA ALA A 186 -25.00 1.99 -9.41
C ALA A 186 -26.04 2.98 -9.97
N GLY A 187 -26.83 2.55 -10.97
CA GLY A 187 -27.93 3.33 -11.53
C GLY A 187 -29.01 3.66 -10.50
N VAL A 188 -29.42 2.69 -9.69
CA VAL A 188 -30.42 2.86 -8.62
C VAL A 188 -29.92 3.83 -7.55
N LEU A 189 -28.72 3.61 -7.00
CA LEU A 189 -28.14 4.46 -5.96
C LEU A 189 -27.98 5.91 -6.46
N ARG A 190 -27.47 6.09 -7.67
CA ARG A 190 -27.36 7.41 -8.31
C ARG A 190 -28.73 8.09 -8.46
N ASN A 191 -29.77 7.35 -8.85
CA ASN A 191 -31.12 7.91 -9.01
C ASN A 191 -31.74 8.30 -7.66
N ARG A 192 -31.50 7.53 -6.59
CA ARG A 192 -31.93 7.87 -5.22
C ARG A 192 -31.29 9.17 -4.76
N LEU A 193 -29.97 9.32 -4.95
CA LEU A 193 -29.23 10.52 -4.56
C LEU A 193 -29.73 11.77 -5.32
N LYS A 194 -29.97 11.66 -6.63
CA LYS A 194 -30.56 12.75 -7.42
C LYS A 194 -31.93 13.20 -6.91
N ARG A 195 -32.68 12.31 -6.26
CA ARG A 195 -34.00 12.58 -5.68
C ARG A 195 -33.95 12.94 -4.19
N SER A 196 -32.76 13.14 -3.62
CA SER A 196 -32.55 13.36 -2.19
C SER A 196 -33.20 12.28 -1.30
N MET A 197 -33.23 11.04 -1.78
CA MET A 197 -33.73 9.90 -1.04
C MET A 197 -32.64 9.25 -0.19
N ARG A 198 -33.03 8.61 0.92
CA ARG A 198 -32.13 7.73 1.69
C ARG A 198 -31.66 6.58 0.79
N LEU A 199 -30.40 6.18 0.94
CA LEU A 199 -29.82 5.09 0.16
C LEU A 199 -30.34 3.71 0.60
N GLU A 200 -30.52 3.52 1.91
CA GLU A 200 -30.99 2.26 2.51
C GLU A 200 -30.11 1.05 2.15
N CYS A 201 -28.78 1.24 2.23
CA CYS A 201 -27.80 0.17 2.03
C CYS A 201 -27.45 -0.48 3.37
N ASP A 202 -27.73 -1.77 3.53
CA ASP A 202 -27.40 -2.55 4.73
C ASP A 202 -25.90 -2.56 4.99
N ALA A 203 -25.10 -2.50 3.92
CA ALA A 203 -23.64 -2.40 3.98
C ALA A 203 -23.14 -1.22 4.84
N THR A 204 -23.85 -0.08 4.82
CA THR A 204 -23.46 1.09 5.64
C THR A 204 -23.67 0.86 7.13
N VAL A 205 -24.71 0.09 7.48
CA VAL A 205 -25.03 -0.23 8.87
C VAL A 205 -23.99 -1.19 9.42
N LEU A 206 -23.63 -2.23 8.64
CA LEU A 206 -22.59 -3.18 9.03
C LEU A 206 -21.23 -2.48 9.22
N TYR A 207 -20.85 -1.60 8.28
CA TYR A 207 -19.62 -0.82 8.42
C TYR A 207 -19.60 0.06 9.68
N ALA A 208 -20.74 0.65 10.05
CA ALA A 208 -20.85 1.48 11.26
C ALA A 208 -20.77 0.67 12.56
N LEU A 209 -21.11 -0.63 12.53
CA LEU A 209 -21.08 -1.51 13.71
C LEU A 209 -19.69 -2.10 13.98
N GLY A 210 -18.82 -2.13 12.97
CA GLY A 210 -17.47 -2.70 13.05
C GLY A 210 -17.43 -4.18 12.68
#